data_AF-A0A558R849-F1
#
_entry.id   AF-A0A558R849-F1
#
_cell.length_a   1.000
_cell.length_b   1.000
_cell.length_c   1.000
_cell.angle_alpha   90.00
_cell.angle_beta   90.00
_cell.angle_gamma   90.00
#
_symmetry.space_group_name_H-M   'P 1'
#
loop_
_entity.id
_entity.type
_entity.pdbx_description
1 polymer ?
#
loop_
_entity_poly.entity_id
_entity_poly.type
_entity_poly.pdbx_seq_one_letter_code
_entity_poly.pdbx_strand_id
1 'polypeptide(L)'
;MDTYANRLIDALGGSTKVATLINAPLSTVHSWRRIGISKSRLDHVKLAAKAAEICIDWDNPPPSRRERQNAAATNSAEIAA
;
A
#
# COMPACT_ATOMS: atom_id res chain seq x y z
N MET A 1 -8.05 9.75 -4.56
CA MET A 1 -8.82 8.48 -4.46
C MET A 1 -7.97 7.47 -3.73
N ASP A 2 -8.44 6.98 -2.59
CA ASP A 2 -7.73 5.91 -1.87
C ASP A 2 -8.31 4.56 -2.30
N THR A 3 -7.69 3.98 -3.31
CA THR A 3 -8.17 2.74 -3.95
C THR A 3 -7.60 1.52 -3.22
N TYR A 4 -8.22 0.36 -3.44
CA TYR A 4 -7.68 -0.94 -3.02
C TYR A 4 -6.18 -1.09 -3.34
N ALA A 5 -5.73 -0.54 -4.47
CA ALA A 5 -4.33 -0.55 -4.88
C ALA A 5 -3.40 0.20 -3.92
N ASN A 6 -3.82 1.36 -3.39
CA ASN A 6 -3.00 2.11 -2.44
C ASN A 6 -2.84 1.37 -1.12
N ARG A 7 -3.94 0.79 -0.62
CA ARG A 7 -3.94 -0.07 0.57
C ARG A 7 -3.04 -1.29 0.38
N LEU A 8 -3.08 -1.92 -0.80
CA LEU A 8 -2.17 -3.01 -1.13
C LEU A 8 -0.70 -2.56 -1.12
N ILE A 9 -0.37 -1.45 -1.80
CA ILE A 9 1.01 -0.97 -1.82
C ILE A 9 1.47 -0.63 -0.39
N ASP A 10 0.60 -0.06 0.44
CA ASP A 10 0.88 0.21 1.85
C ASP A 10 1.08 -1.08 2.66
N ALA A 11 0.29 -2.12 2.41
CA ALA A 11 0.36 -3.43 3.05
C ALA A 11 1.68 -4.15 2.75
N LEU A 12 2.17 -4.02 1.52
CA LEU A 12 3.47 -4.53 1.10
C LEU A 12 4.65 -3.69 1.64
N GLY A 13 4.37 -2.70 2.48
CA GLY A 13 5.37 -1.85 3.12
C GLY A 13 5.80 -0.64 2.29
N GLY A 14 4.92 -0.17 1.40
CA GLY A 14 5.03 1.11 0.71
C GLY A 14 5.63 1.03 -0.70
N SER A 15 5.67 2.19 -1.37
CA SER A 15 6.04 2.26 -2.79
C SER A 15 7.45 1.74 -3.09
N THR A 16 8.41 2.00 -2.20
CA THR A 16 9.81 1.54 -2.36
C THR A 16 9.91 0.02 -2.31
N LYS A 17 9.29 -0.62 -1.31
CA LYS A 17 9.30 -2.09 -1.20
C LYS A 17 8.62 -2.73 -2.39
N VAL A 18 7.47 -2.21 -2.81
CA VAL A 18 6.79 -2.72 -4.02
C VAL A 18 7.66 -2.53 -5.25
N ALA A 19 8.25 -1.35 -5.46
CA ALA A 19 9.13 -1.09 -6.61
C ALA A 19 10.29 -2.09 -6.69
N THR A 20 10.95 -2.37 -5.57
CA THR A 20 11.99 -3.39 -5.48
C THR A 20 11.45 -4.79 -5.73
N LEU A 21 10.30 -5.13 -5.14
CA LEU A 21 9.68 -6.47 -5.23
C LEU A 21 9.37 -6.88 -6.67
N ILE A 22 8.89 -5.96 -7.50
CA ILE A 22 8.54 -6.24 -8.91
C ILE A 22 9.58 -5.75 -9.92
N ASN A 23 10.73 -5.28 -9.44
CA ASN A 23 11.79 -4.67 -10.26
C ASN A 23 11.26 -3.58 -11.23
N ALA A 24 10.52 -2.61 -10.69
CA ALA A 24 9.99 -1.47 -11.45
C ALA A 24 10.52 -0.14 -10.91
N PRO A 25 10.59 0.93 -11.73
CA PRO A 25 10.95 2.25 -11.24
C PRO A 25 10.00 2.74 -10.14
N LEU A 26 10.53 3.41 -9.11
CA LEU A 26 9.72 4.00 -8.03
C LEU A 26 8.68 5.00 -8.57
N SER A 27 9.04 5.75 -9.62
CA SER A 27 8.15 6.68 -10.32
C SER A 27 6.91 5.99 -10.89
N THR A 28 7.04 4.74 -11.35
CA THR A 28 5.94 3.93 -11.85
C THR A 28 4.93 3.63 -10.73
N VAL A 29 5.42 3.20 -9.56
CA VAL A 29 4.56 2.91 -8.41
C VAL A 29 3.90 4.20 -7.88
N HIS A 30 4.62 5.32 -7.87
CA HIS A 30 4.02 6.63 -7.55
C HIS A 30 2.96 7.07 -8.55
N SER A 31 3.18 6.82 -9.84
CA SER A 31 2.18 7.08 -10.88
C SER A 31 0.92 6.25 -10.60
N TRP A 32 1.03 4.96 -10.28
CA TRP A 32 -0.13 4.14 -9.95
C TRP A 32 -0.98 4.68 -8.80
N ARG A 33 -0.36 5.30 -7.79
CA ARG A 33 -1.10 5.95 -6.70
C ARG A 33 -1.86 7.19 -7.16
N ARG A 34 -1.38 7.87 -8.19
CA ARG A 34 -1.98 9.09 -8.76
C ARG A 34 -3.07 8.78 -9.78
N ILE A 35 -2.78 7.89 -10.73
CA ILE A 35 -3.60 7.64 -11.92
C ILE A 35 -4.28 6.27 -11.93
N GLY A 36 -3.98 5.42 -10.93
CA GLY A 36 -4.48 4.06 -10.84
C GLY A 36 -3.52 3.01 -11.40
N ILE A 37 -3.71 1.78 -10.94
CA ILE A 37 -3.02 0.59 -11.41
C ILE A 37 -3.96 -0.22 -12.31
N SER A 38 -3.45 -0.80 -13.40
CA SER A 38 -4.23 -1.75 -14.20
C SER A 38 -4.37 -3.08 -13.48
N LYS A 39 -5.43 -3.84 -13.79
CA LYS A 39 -5.68 -5.16 -13.21
C LYS A 39 -4.48 -6.12 -13.40
N SER A 40 -3.91 -6.17 -14.60
CA SER A 40 -2.73 -7.01 -14.89
C SER A 40 -1.51 -6.66 -14.01
N ARG A 41 -1.24 -5.36 -13.78
CA ARG A 41 -0.14 -4.94 -12.90
C ARG A 41 -0.43 -5.29 -11.44
N LEU A 42 -1.68 -5.18 -11.02
CA LEU A 42 -2.12 -5.59 -9.68
C LEU A 42 -1.91 -7.10 -9.46
N ASP A 43 -2.32 -7.91 -10.43
CA ASP A 43 -2.16 -9.38 -10.35
C ASP A 43 -0.67 -9.77 -10.33
N HIS A 44 0.18 -9.04 -11.06
CA HIS A 44 1.63 -9.23 -10.99
C HIS A 44 2.21 -8.91 -9.60
N VAL A 45 1.77 -7.79 -8.98
CA VAL A 45 2.18 -7.45 -7.60
C VAL A 45 1.74 -8.53 -6.61
N LYS A 46 0.52 -9.06 -6.73
CA LYS A 46 0.02 -10.17 -5.90
C LYS A 46 0.86 -11.43 -6.06
N LEU A 47 1.22 -11.77 -7.30
CA LEU A 47 2.07 -12.91 -7.60
C LEU A 47 3.46 -12.76 -6.97
N ALA A 48 4.08 -11.58 -7.10
CA ALA A 48 5.38 -11.29 -6.50
C ALA A 48 5.33 -11.33 -4.97
N ALA A 49 4.26 -10.80 -4.36
CA ALA A 49 4.05 -10.88 -2.91
C ALA A 49 3.94 -12.32 -2.41
N LYS A 50 3.18 -13.16 -3.15
CA LYS A 50 3.07 -14.59 -2.86
C LYS A 50 4.41 -15.31 -2.99
N ALA A 51 5.18 -15.01 -4.04
CA ALA A 51 6.51 -15.60 -4.25
C ALA A 51 7.53 -15.18 -3.17
N ALA A 52 7.38 -13.99 -2.60
CA ALA A 52 8.19 -13.51 -1.48
C ALA A 52 7.65 -13.94 -0.10
N GLU A 53 6.66 -14.85 -0.06
CA GLU A 53 6.02 -15.35 1.17
C GLU A 53 5.46 -14.24 2.07
N ILE A 54 5.07 -13.10 1.48
CA ILE A 54 4.45 -12.00 2.21
C ILE A 54 2.96 -12.31 2.37
N CYS A 55 2.58 -12.82 3.53
CA CYS A 55 1.18 -13.01 3.90
C CYS A 55 0.51 -11.66 4.14
N ILE A 56 -0.38 -11.28 3.23
CA ILE A 56 -1.32 -10.17 3.41
C ILE A 56 -2.69 -10.77 3.64
N ASP A 57 -3.38 -10.32 4.68
CA ASP A 57 -4.81 -10.53 4.81
C ASP A 57 -5.51 -9.64 3.76
N TRP A 58 -5.95 -10.27 2.67
CA TRP A 58 -6.51 -9.58 1.52
C TRP A 58 -7.95 -9.10 1.76
N ASP A 59 -8.64 -9.72 2.72
CA ASP A 59 -10.01 -9.38 3.12
C ASP A 59 -10.00 -8.24 4.15
N ASN A 60 -8.92 -8.12 4.92
CA ASN A 60 -8.65 -7.00 5.82
C ASN A 60 -7.28 -6.36 5.56
N PRO A 61 -7.13 -5.59 4.45
CA PRO A 61 -5.86 -4.93 4.17
C PRO A 61 -5.54 -3.92 5.29
N PRO A 62 -4.26 -3.77 5.67
CA PRO A 62 -3.89 -2.82 6.71
C PRO A 62 -4.35 -1.40 6.35
N PRO A 63 -4.68 -0.59 7.37
CA PRO A 63 -5.21 0.75 7.17
C PRO A 63 -4.27 1.58 6.32
N SER A 64 -4.84 2.40 5.45
CA SER A 64 -4.07 3.27 4.56
C SER A 64 -3.18 4.20 5.37
N ARG A 65 -2.12 4.71 4.75
CA ARG A 65 -1.24 5.69 5.41
C ARG A 65 -2.02 6.87 5.99
N ARG A 66 -3.08 7.33 5.30
CA ARG A 66 -3.93 8.42 5.81
C ARG A 66 -4.75 7.99 7.02
N GLU A 67 -5.35 6.81 6.98
CA GLU A 67 -6.11 6.28 8.13
C GLU A 67 -5.21 6.15 9.36
N ARG A 68 -3.98 5.67 9.17
CA ARG A 68 -2.97 5.61 10.24
C ARG A 68 -2.57 7.00 10.77
N GLN A 69 -2.40 7.98 9.87
CA GLN A 69 -2.10 9.36 10.26
C GLN A 69 -3.24 10.02 11.03
N ASN A 70 -4.48 9.77 10.61
CA ASN A 70 -5.67 10.31 11.27
C ASN A 70 -5.86 9.69 12.65
N ALA A 71 -5.69 8.36 12.78
CA ALA A 71 -5.75 7.67 14.07
C ALA A 71 -4.66 8.17 15.04
N ALA A 72 -3.45 8.41 14.54
CA ALA A 72 -2.36 8.98 15.36
C ALA A 72 -2.65 10.42 15.81
N ALA A 73 -3.27 11.23 14.95
CA ALA A 73 -3.65 12.62 15.28
C ALA A 73 -4.73 12.67 16.37
N THR A 74 -5.73 11.79 16.32
CA THR A 74 -6.77 11.69 17.35
C THR A 74 -6.18 11.30 18.71
N ASN A 75 -5.34 10.26 18.76
CA ASN A 75 -4.72 9.84 20.03
C ASN A 75 -3.76 10.89 20.61
N SER A 76 -3.11 11.70 19.76
CA SER A 76 -2.23 12.78 20.22
C SER A 76 -3.02 13.95 20.82
N ALA A 77 -4.22 14.23 20.31
CA ALA A 77 -5.10 15.27 20.86
C ALA A 77 -5.72 14.86 22.20
N GLU A 78 -6.01 13.57 22.39
CA GLU A 78 -6.61 13.03 23.62
C GLU A 78 -5.62 12.99 24.80
N ILE A 79 -4.32 12.82 24.55
CA ILE A 79 -3.27 12.83 25.60
C ILE A 79 -2.92 14.27 26.05
N ALA A 80 -3.25 15.28 25.24
CA ALA A 80 -2.95 16.69 25.52
C ALA A 80 -4.12 17.45 26.18
N ALA A 81 -5.26 16.78 26.42
CA ALA A 81 -6.46 17.32 27.09
C ALA A 81 -6.55 16.81 28.54
#